data_AF-A0A949CM76-F1
#
_entry.id   AF-A0A949CM76-F1
#
_cell.length_a   1.000
_cell.length_b   1.000
_cell.length_c   1.000
_cell.angle_alpha   90.00
_cell.angle_beta   90.00
_cell.angle_gamma   90.00
#
_symmetry.space_group_name_H-M   'P 1'
#
loop_
_entity.id
_entity.type
_entity.pdbx_description
1 polymer ?
#
loop_
_entity_poly.entity_id
_entity_poly.type
_entity_poly.pdbx_seq_one_letter_code
_entity_poly.pdbx_strand_id
1 'polypeptide(L)'
;MGLPNILWIDGVGGYALCSSQEVSIGQSCPGATADLKITGELGRMAASIRRVGEDHILRAHGPCTISDKPVDVPTVLPDRAKICLGKVELKYHRPIGLSSTAVLELQGNQRWQPLLSAALLLGESFLLG
;
A
#
# COMPACT_ATOMS: atom_id res chain seq x y z
N MET A 1 10.82 -8.27 -5.40
CA MET A 1 10.28 -8.22 -4.04
C MET A 1 11.41 -7.93 -3.09
N GLY A 2 11.22 -6.93 -2.24
CA GLY A 2 12.22 -6.42 -1.33
C GLY A 2 11.49 -5.77 -0.17
N LEU A 3 11.80 -6.21 1.04
CA LEU A 3 11.19 -5.67 2.25
C LEU A 3 11.43 -4.15 2.30
N PRO A 4 10.40 -3.35 2.62
CA PRO A 4 10.56 -1.91 2.69
C PRO A 4 11.52 -1.53 3.82
N ASN A 5 12.31 -0.48 3.60
CA ASN A 5 13.01 0.18 4.69
C ASN A 5 12.00 0.88 5.59
N ILE A 6 12.32 1.06 6.87
CA ILE A 6 11.43 1.79 7.79
C ILE A 6 12.04 3.14 8.11
N LEU A 7 11.26 4.20 7.89
CA LEU A 7 11.59 5.56 8.30
C LEU A 7 10.87 5.86 9.61
N TRP A 8 11.63 6.01 10.69
CA TRP A 8 11.12 6.45 11.99
C TRP A 8 11.41 7.93 12.16
N ILE A 9 10.37 8.71 12.46
CA ILE A 9 10.46 10.13 12.73
C ILE A 9 9.87 10.37 14.13
N ASP A 10 10.72 10.73 15.08
CA ASP A 10 10.32 10.97 16.47
C ASP A 10 9.25 12.05 16.55
N GLY A 11 8.14 11.73 17.25
CA GLY A 11 6.99 12.63 17.37
C GLY A 11 6.04 12.66 16.16
N VAL A 12 6.35 11.96 15.06
CA VAL A 12 5.50 11.91 13.85
C VAL A 12 5.00 10.49 13.58
N GLY A 13 5.89 9.49 13.54
CA GLY A 13 5.50 8.09 13.34
C GLY A 13 6.51 7.27 12.53
N GLY A 14 6.12 6.02 12.27
CA GLY A 14 6.88 5.07 11.46
C GLY A 14 6.25 4.88 10.09
N TYR A 15 7.07 4.89 9.04
CA TYR A 15 6.61 4.76 7.65
C TYR A 15 7.38 3.64 6.94
N ALA A 16 6.67 2.75 6.25
CA ALA A 16 7.32 1.85 5.31
C ALA A 16 7.73 2.63 4.05
N LEU A 17 8.98 2.50 3.64
CA LEU A 17 9.56 3.14 2.48
C LEU A 17 9.74 2.10 1.36
N CYS A 18 8.76 2.01 0.47
CA CYS A 18 8.72 0.99 -0.57
C CYS A 18 9.37 1.53 -1.86
N SER A 19 10.66 1.25 -2.06
CA SER A 19 11.43 1.67 -3.25
C SER A 19 11.35 0.72 -4.44
N SER A 20 10.86 -0.51 -4.22
CA SER A 20 10.69 -1.50 -5.28
C SER A 20 9.63 -1.05 -6.29
N GLN A 21 9.84 -1.33 -7.58
CA GLN A 21 8.85 -1.02 -8.61
C GLN A 21 7.52 -1.76 -8.42
N GLU A 22 7.55 -2.94 -7.81
CA GLU A 22 6.36 -3.70 -7.44
C GLU A 22 6.42 -4.00 -5.94
N VAL A 23 5.30 -3.72 -5.27
CA VAL A 23 5.12 -3.88 -3.83
C VAL A 23 3.89 -4.75 -3.60
N SER A 24 4.08 -5.83 -2.87
CA SER A 24 3.00 -6.75 -2.52
C SER A 24 2.36 -6.43 -1.18
N ILE A 25 1.05 -6.66 -1.07
CA ILE A 25 0.25 -6.45 0.14
C ILE A 25 -0.40 -7.78 0.50
N GLY A 26 -0.32 -8.16 1.77
CA GLY A 26 -0.91 -9.40 2.24
C GLY A 26 -1.08 -9.49 3.75
N GLN A 27 -1.63 -10.61 4.19
CA GLN A 27 -1.85 -10.89 5.61
C GLN A 27 -0.54 -11.07 6.37
N SER A 28 -0.47 -10.51 7.58
CA SER A 28 0.55 -10.83 8.56
C SER A 28 0.26 -12.20 9.20
N CYS A 29 0.87 -13.26 8.66
CA CYS A 29 0.80 -14.62 9.19
C CYS A 29 2.20 -15.27 9.23
N PRO A 30 2.38 -16.41 9.94
CA PRO A 30 3.63 -17.17 9.87
C PRO A 30 4.00 -17.51 8.42
N GLY A 31 5.25 -17.24 8.04
CA GLY A 31 5.74 -17.43 6.67
C GLY A 31 5.23 -16.42 5.64
N ALA A 32 4.62 -15.30 6.05
CA ALA A 32 4.16 -14.27 5.13
C ALA A 32 5.33 -13.63 4.35
N THR A 33 5.21 -13.65 3.02
CA THR A 33 6.22 -13.16 2.06
C THR A 33 5.89 -11.81 1.42
N ALA A 34 4.69 -11.27 1.66
CA ALA A 34 4.32 -9.95 1.16
C ALA A 34 5.22 -8.85 1.74
N ASP A 35 5.50 -7.81 0.94
CA ASP A 35 6.37 -6.69 1.32
C ASP A 35 5.68 -5.84 2.42
N LEU A 36 4.39 -5.56 2.24
CA LEU A 36 3.52 -4.88 3.21
C LEU A 36 2.55 -5.88 3.83
N LYS A 37 2.57 -5.98 5.16
CA LYS A 37 1.81 -6.97 5.91
C LYS A 37 0.78 -6.29 6.79
N ILE A 38 -0.44 -6.81 6.82
CA ILE A 38 -1.56 -6.24 7.57
C ILE A 38 -2.13 -7.29 8.52
N THR A 39 -2.37 -6.92 9.77
CA THR A 39 -3.14 -7.74 10.72
C THR A 39 -4.62 -7.65 10.36
N GLY A 40 -5.23 -8.74 9.89
CA GLY A 40 -6.65 -8.73 9.54
C GLY A 40 -7.06 -9.90 8.66
N GLU A 41 -8.31 -9.83 8.17
CA GLU A 41 -8.89 -10.82 7.26
C GLU A 41 -8.71 -10.38 5.80
N LEU A 42 -7.60 -10.84 5.22
CA LEU A 42 -7.25 -10.72 3.80
C LEU A 42 -6.38 -11.93 3.40
N GLY A 43 -6.16 -12.11 2.10
CA GLY A 43 -5.29 -13.19 1.60
C GLY A 43 -3.82 -12.99 1.99
N ARG A 44 -3.05 -14.09 2.04
CA ARG A 44 -1.58 -14.05 2.27
C ARG A 44 -0.86 -13.19 1.23
N MET A 45 -1.38 -13.17 0.02
CA MET A 45 -1.00 -12.29 -1.09
C MET A 45 -2.31 -11.72 -1.62
N ALA A 46 -2.72 -10.55 -1.14
CA ALA A 46 -4.04 -9.97 -1.44
C ALA A 46 -4.01 -9.12 -2.72
N ALA A 47 -2.95 -8.33 -2.89
CA ALA A 47 -2.73 -7.50 -4.06
C ALA A 47 -1.24 -7.23 -4.28
N SER A 48 -0.88 -6.82 -5.50
CA SER A 48 0.39 -6.12 -5.76
C SER A 48 0.13 -4.78 -6.42
N ILE A 49 0.93 -3.78 -6.07
CA ILE A 49 0.91 -2.46 -6.67
C ILE A 49 2.22 -2.27 -7.39
N ARG A 50 2.15 -2.00 -8.69
CA ARG A 50 3.31 -1.77 -9.54
C ARG A 50 3.31 -0.35 -10.05
N ARG A 51 4.44 0.34 -9.90
CA ARG A 51 4.69 1.65 -10.48
C ARG A 51 4.97 1.50 -11.98
N VAL A 52 4.26 2.25 -12.80
CA VAL A 52 4.43 2.28 -14.27
C VAL A 52 4.44 3.73 -14.71
N GLY A 53 5.62 4.25 -15.03
CA GLY A 53 5.81 5.70 -15.19
C GLY A 53 5.48 6.42 -13.88
N GLU A 54 4.52 7.34 -13.93
CA GLU A 54 4.05 8.12 -12.78
C GLU A 54 2.80 7.51 -12.10
N ASP A 55 2.24 6.45 -12.70
CA ASP A 55 1.04 5.80 -12.22
C ASP A 55 1.35 4.58 -11.34
N HIS A 56 0.40 4.25 -10.49
CA HIS A 56 0.38 3.00 -9.75
C HIS A 56 -0.74 2.10 -10.27
N ILE A 57 -0.38 0.89 -10.66
CA ILE A 57 -1.32 -0.12 -11.14
C ILE A 57 -1.50 -1.16 -10.05
N LEU A 58 -2.72 -1.34 -9.57
CA LEU A 58 -3.08 -2.40 -8.65
C LEU A 58 -3.49 -3.65 -9.42
N ARG A 59 -2.92 -4.80 -9.02
CA ARG A 59 -3.35 -6.13 -9.42
C ARG A 59 -3.89 -6.85 -8.19
N ALA A 60 -5.16 -7.25 -8.25
CA ALA A 60 -5.78 -8.06 -7.21
C ALA A 60 -5.40 -9.54 -7.38
N HIS A 61 -5.17 -10.24 -6.26
CA HIS A 61 -4.95 -11.69 -6.21
C HIS A 61 -6.09 -12.42 -5.48
N GLY A 62 -7.12 -11.68 -5.09
CA GLY A 62 -8.32 -12.13 -4.41
C GLY A 62 -9.39 -11.02 -4.42
N PRO A 63 -10.46 -11.13 -3.62
CA PRO A 63 -11.53 -10.13 -3.59
C PRO A 63 -11.01 -8.71 -3.33
N CYS A 64 -11.18 -7.84 -4.31
CA CYS A 64 -10.68 -6.46 -4.28
C CYS A 64 -11.69 -5.51 -4.92
N THR A 65 -11.89 -4.34 -4.30
CA THR A 65 -12.61 -3.23 -4.93
C THR A 65 -11.78 -1.95 -4.86
N ILE A 66 -11.92 -1.09 -5.87
CA ILE A 66 -11.41 0.28 -5.88
C ILE A 66 -12.62 1.21 -6.00
N SER A 67 -12.82 2.07 -4.99
CA SER A 67 -13.94 3.00 -4.91
C SER A 67 -15.28 2.33 -5.23
N ASP A 68 -15.52 1.20 -4.54
CA ASP A 68 -16.71 0.35 -4.63
C ASP A 68 -16.92 -0.37 -5.98
N LYS A 69 -15.94 -0.33 -6.88
CA LYS A 69 -15.95 -1.10 -8.14
C LYS A 69 -15.07 -2.35 -8.02
N PRO A 70 -15.55 -3.53 -8.41
CA PRO A 70 -14.73 -4.74 -8.40
C PRO A 70 -13.53 -4.61 -9.35
N VAL A 71 -12.42 -5.23 -8.97
CA VAL A 71 -11.16 -5.19 -9.73
C VAL A 71 -10.78 -6.61 -10.14
N ASP A 72 -11.12 -6.95 -11.38
CA ASP A 72 -10.80 -8.26 -11.96
C ASP A 72 -9.55 -8.21 -12.88
N VAL A 73 -9.12 -7.01 -13.25
CA VAL A 73 -7.96 -6.76 -14.12
C VAL A 73 -7.01 -5.73 -13.50
N PRO A 74 -5.72 -5.73 -13.86
CA PRO A 74 -4.79 -4.69 -13.42
C PRO A 74 -5.35 -3.30 -13.73
N THR A 75 -5.52 -2.47 -12.69
CA THR A 75 -6.25 -1.20 -12.76
C THR A 75 -5.39 -0.07 -12.23
N VAL A 76 -5.36 1.06 -12.94
CA VAL A 76 -4.68 2.29 -12.49
C VAL A 76 -5.40 2.82 -11.25
N LEU A 77 -4.65 3.13 -10.20
CA LEU A 77 -5.17 3.69 -8.96
C LEU A 77 -5.44 5.19 -9.14
N PRO A 78 -6.72 5.64 -9.09
CA PRO A 78 -7.02 7.05 -9.07
C PRO A 78 -6.58 7.67 -7.74
N ASP A 79 -6.27 8.96 -7.73
CA ASP A 79 -5.98 9.66 -6.48
C ASP A 79 -7.17 9.59 -5.51
N ARG A 80 -6.88 9.51 -4.21
CA ARG A 80 -7.85 9.35 -3.12
C ARG A 80 -8.74 8.09 -3.24
N ALA A 81 -8.27 7.07 -3.96
CA ALA A 81 -8.95 5.78 -4.07
C ALA A 81 -9.12 5.11 -2.71
N LYS A 82 -10.32 4.57 -2.46
CA LYS A 82 -10.59 3.59 -1.41
C LYS A 82 -10.37 2.20 -1.96
N ILE A 83 -9.37 1.48 -1.47
CA ILE A 83 -9.05 0.11 -1.87
C ILE A 83 -9.56 -0.82 -0.76
N CYS A 84 -10.47 -1.73 -1.08
CA CYS A 84 -10.89 -2.77 -0.14
C CYS A 84 -10.28 -4.12 -0.55
N LEU A 85 -9.52 -4.74 0.34
CA LEU A 85 -8.93 -6.07 0.20
C LEU A 85 -9.58 -7.01 1.22
N GLY A 86 -10.62 -7.75 0.81
CA GLY A 86 -11.46 -8.48 1.77
C GLY A 86 -12.16 -7.53 2.75
N LYS A 87 -11.85 -7.64 4.06
CA LYS A 87 -12.38 -6.73 5.11
C LYS A 87 -11.42 -5.60 5.48
N VAL A 88 -10.30 -5.48 4.78
CA VAL A 88 -9.29 -4.44 5.03
C VAL A 88 -9.51 -3.29 4.08
N GLU A 89 -9.57 -2.07 4.62
CA GLU A 89 -9.71 -0.84 3.84
C GLU A 89 -8.42 -0.02 3.89
N LEU A 90 -7.95 0.35 2.71
CA LEU A 90 -6.80 1.20 2.49
C LEU A 90 -7.23 2.44 1.71
N LYS A 91 -6.74 3.60 2.11
CA LYS A 91 -6.82 4.83 1.32
C LYS A 91 -5.50 5.00 0.58
N TYR A 92 -5.58 5.09 -0.73
CA TYR A 92 -4.47 5.48 -1.59
C TYR A 92 -4.62 6.94 -1.96
N HIS A 93 -3.55 7.72 -1.83
CA HIS A 93 -3.52 9.09 -2.33
C HIS A 93 -2.11 9.56 -2.64
N ARG A 94 -1.98 10.56 -3.50
CA ARG A 94 -0.74 11.29 -3.79
C ARG A 94 -0.83 12.67 -3.15
N PRO A 95 -0.08 12.94 -2.06
CA PRO A 95 -0.13 14.24 -1.40
C PRO A 95 0.27 15.41 -2.30
N ILE A 96 1.22 15.17 -3.22
CA ILE A 96 1.81 16.19 -4.09
C ILE A 96 1.74 15.68 -5.53
N GLY A 97 1.06 16.42 -6.41
CA GLY A 97 0.88 16.01 -7.81
C GLY A 97 2.17 15.98 -8.64
N LEU A 98 3.22 16.68 -8.20
CA LEU A 98 4.55 16.69 -8.83
C LEU A 98 5.45 15.53 -8.38
N SER A 99 5.01 14.72 -7.42
CA SER A 99 5.72 13.53 -6.98
C SER A 99 4.91 12.29 -7.34
N SER A 100 5.58 11.30 -7.90
CA SER A 100 5.00 9.96 -8.09
C SER A 100 4.94 9.17 -6.78
N THR A 101 5.36 9.74 -5.63
CA THR A 101 5.21 9.09 -4.33
C THR A 101 3.74 9.09 -3.90
N ALA A 102 3.23 7.91 -3.59
CA ALA A 102 1.88 7.73 -3.05
C ALA A 102 1.92 7.19 -1.62
N VAL A 103 0.85 7.48 -0.87
CA VAL A 103 0.66 7.05 0.51
C VAL A 103 -0.49 6.06 0.57
N LEU A 104 -0.26 4.94 1.27
CA LEU A 104 -1.27 3.97 1.65
C LEU A 104 -1.54 4.06 3.15
N GLU A 105 -2.79 4.38 3.52
CA GLU A 105 -3.24 4.51 4.90
C GLU A 105 -4.32 3.48 5.21
N LEU A 106 -4.21 2.75 6.31
CA LEU A 106 -5.29 1.89 6.81
C LEU A 106 -6.42 2.76 7.37
N GLN A 107 -7.67 2.50 6.96
CA GLN A 107 -8.84 3.29 7.39
C GLN A 107 -9.62 2.66 8.56
N GLY A 108 -9.12 1.56 9.13
CA GLY A 108 -9.81 0.79 10.17
C GLY A 108 -8.93 0.44 11.37
N ASN A 109 -9.39 -0.55 12.15
CA ASN A 109 -8.69 -1.01 13.35
C ASN A 109 -7.52 -1.97 13.05
N GLN A 110 -7.32 -2.33 11.78
CA GLN A 110 -6.18 -3.12 11.36
C GLN A 110 -4.88 -2.33 11.53
N ARG A 111 -3.77 -3.05 11.62
CA ARG A 111 -2.43 -2.49 11.76
C ARG A 111 -1.53 -3.05 10.67
N TRP A 112 -0.59 -2.22 10.23
CA TRP A 112 0.60 -2.73 9.56
C TRP A 112 1.39 -3.62 10.53
N GLN A 113 2.13 -4.59 9.99
CA GLN A 113 3.14 -5.35 10.72
C GLN A 113 4.51 -5.18 10.03
N PRO A 114 5.50 -4.53 10.68
CA PRO A 114 5.45 -3.91 12.02
C PRO A 114 4.48 -2.72 12.10
N LEU A 115 4.24 -2.21 13.32
CA LEU A 115 3.36 -1.07 13.54
C LEU A 115 3.91 0.17 12.82
N LEU A 116 3.13 0.70 11.88
CA LEU A 116 3.45 1.87 11.06
C LEU A 116 2.24 2.80 11.00
N SER A 117 2.48 4.08 10.74
CA SER A 117 1.45 5.07 10.43
C SER A 117 0.91 4.88 9.01
N ALA A 118 1.80 4.69 8.03
CA ALA A 118 1.45 4.50 6.63
C ALA A 118 2.57 3.79 5.85
N ALA A 119 2.28 3.39 4.62
CA ALA A 119 3.27 2.94 3.66
C ALA A 119 3.41 3.94 2.51
N LEU A 120 4.65 4.26 2.15
CA LEU A 120 5.02 5.16 1.07
C LEU A 120 5.47 4.33 -0.13
N LEU A 121 4.70 4.36 -1.21
CA LEU A 121 5.11 3.84 -2.50
C LEU A 121 6.00 4.91 -3.13
N LEU A 122 7.32 4.75 -2.99
CA LEU A 122 8.25 5.80 -3.39
C LEU A 122 8.21 6.04 -4.90
N GLY A 123 8.19 7.30 -5.27
CA GLY A 123 8.56 7.80 -6.59
C GLY A 123 10.06 8.04 -6.70
N GLU A 124 10.45 9.06 -7.47
CA GLU A 124 11.84 9.53 -7.53
C GLU A 124 12.24 10.38 -6.30
N SER A 125 11.27 11.07 -5.72
CA SER A 125 11.44 11.92 -4.56
C SER A 125 10.23 11.82 -3.63
N PHE A 126 10.47 11.99 -2.33
CA PHE A 126 9.44 12.24 -1.34
C PHE A 126 9.84 13.47 -0.54
N LEU A 127 8.85 14.23 -0.07
CA LEU A 127 9.05 15.47 0.66
C LEU A 127 8.58 15.27 2.10
N LEU A 128 9.39 15.75 3.04
CA LEU A 128 9.08 15.81 4.48
C LEU A 128 8.99 17.28 4.86
N GLY A 129 7.94 17.67 5.60
CA GLY A 129 7.69 19.04 6.02
C GLY A 129 6.70 19.12 7.15
#